data_AF-A0A963VNC5-F1
#
_entry.id   AF-A0A963VNC5-F1
#
_cell.length_a   1.000
_cell.length_b   1.000
_cell.length_c   1.000
_cell.angle_alpha   90.00
_cell.angle_beta   90.00
_cell.angle_gamma   90.00
#
_symmetry.space_group_name_H-M   'P 1'
#
loop_
_entity.id
_entity.type
_entity.pdbx_description
1 polymer ?
#
loop_
_entity_poly.entity_id
_entity_poly.type
_entity_poly.pdbx_seq_one_letter_code
_entity_poly.pdbx_strand_id
1 'polypeptide(L)' 'MRFMIIVKSCEAFEAETSPTPDDPALMAAMADFHEEMARAGVLLDGAGLHPSRTGWRIHYD' A
#
# COMPACT_ATOMS: atom_id res chain seq x y z
N MET A 1 -6.64 -13.95 -14.79
CA MET A 1 -7.58 -13.25 -13.89
C MET A 1 -6.77 -12.28 -13.05
N ARG A 2 -7.26 -11.06 -12.79
CA ARG A 2 -6.55 -10.02 -12.03
C ARG A 2 -7.27 -9.76 -10.72
N PHE A 3 -6.52 -9.40 -9.68
CA PHE A 3 -7.03 -9.07 -8.36
C PHE A 3 -6.51 -7.70 -7.95
N MET A 4 -7.33 -6.95 -7.23
CA MET A 4 -6.94 -5.72 -6.56
C MET A 4 -7.00 -5.97 -5.06
N ILE A 5 -5.86 -5.81 -4.38
CA ILE A 5 -5.74 -5.98 -2.94
C ILE A 5 -5.58 -4.58 -2.34
N ILE A 6 -6.49 -4.19 -1.46
CA ILE A 6 -6.45 -2.89 -0.79
C ILE A 6 -6.25 -3.14 0.70
N VAL A 7 -5.13 -2.64 1.24
CA VAL A 7 -4.93 -2.56 2.68
C VAL A 7 -5.73 -1.37 3.20
N LYS A 8 -6.64 -1.62 4.15
CA LYS A 8 -7.44 -0.56 4.77
C LYS A 8 -6.54 0.33 5.62
N SER A 9 -6.63 1.63 5.39
CA SER A 9 -5.94 2.63 6.22
C SER A 9 -6.45 2.60 7.68
N CYS A 10 -5.61 3.08 8.60
CA CYS A 10 -5.94 3.32 10.00
C CYS A 10 -5.50 4.73 10.42
N GLU A 11 -5.87 5.17 11.63
CA GLU A 11 -5.60 6.54 12.11
C GLU A 11 -4.11 6.93 11.99
N ALA A 12 -3.18 6.01 12.27
CA ALA A 12 -1.75 6.26 12.15
C ALA A 12 -1.29 6.50 10.69
N PHE A 13 -1.85 5.76 9.73
CA PHE A 13 -1.57 5.97 8.30
C PHE A 13 -2.19 7.28 7.81
N GLU A 14 -3.41 7.59 8.24
CA GLU A 14 -4.08 8.86 7.89
C GLU A 14 -3.37 10.08 8.49
N ALA A 15 -2.70 9.92 9.64
CA ALA A 15 -1.94 10.98 10.29
C ALA A 15 -0.59 11.27 9.60
N GLU A 16 -0.13 10.42 8.68
CA GLU A 16 1.21 10.46 8.08
C GLU A 16 2.36 10.38 9.10
N THR A 17 2.15 9.69 10.23
CA THR A 17 3.20 9.52 11.26
C THR A 17 4.27 8.49 10.86
N SER A 18 4.35 8.16 9.57
CA SER A 18 5.22 7.12 9.00
C SER A 18 5.08 5.75 9.70
N PRO A 19 3.90 5.11 9.72
CA PRO A 19 3.72 3.76 10.25
C PRO A 19 4.27 2.70 9.29
N THR A 20 5.49 2.88 8.80
CA THR A 20 6.27 1.73 8.33
C THR A 20 6.59 0.87 9.55
N PRO A 21 6.58 -0.47 9.42
CA PRO A 21 7.04 -1.30 10.52
C PRO A 21 8.43 -0.86 10.99
N ASP A 22 8.58 -0.65 12.30
CA ASP A 22 9.88 -0.32 12.92
C ASP A 22 10.89 -1.48 12.81
N ASP A 23 10.44 -2.64 12.35
CA ASP A 23 11.24 -3.85 12.15
C ASP A 23 11.87 -3.88 10.74
N PRO A 24 13.20 -3.69 10.63
CA PRO A 24 13.89 -3.74 9.34
C PRO A 24 13.83 -5.12 8.69
N ALA A 25 13.72 -6.21 9.47
CA ALA A 25 13.62 -7.56 8.93
C ALA A 25 12.28 -7.76 8.20
N LEU A 26 11.20 -7.18 8.74
CA LEU A 26 9.89 -7.20 8.08
C LEU A 26 9.91 -6.39 6.78
N MET A 27 10.58 -5.24 6.76
CA MET A 27 10.75 -4.43 5.54
C MET A 27 11.54 -5.18 4.45
N ALA A 28 12.61 -5.88 4.84
CA ALA A 28 13.38 -6.71 3.91
C ALA A 28 12.53 -7.87 3.34
N ALA A 29 11.80 -8.58 4.20
CA ALA A 29 10.93 -9.68 3.75
C ALA A 29 9.82 -9.19 2.80
N MET A 30 9.27 -8.00 3.04
CA MET A 30 8.31 -7.37 2.15
C MET A 30 8.94 -7.02 0.79
N ALA A 31 10.17 -6.52 0.77
CA ALA A 31 10.88 -6.21 -0.47
C ALA A 31 11.14 -7.49 -1.30
N ASP A 32 11.66 -8.54 -0.67
CA ASP A 32 11.93 -9.82 -1.31
C ASP A 32 10.66 -10.42 -1.94
N PHE A 33 9.55 -10.39 -1.21
CA PHE A 33 8.25 -10.87 -1.69
C PHE A 33 7.77 -10.10 -2.93
N HIS A 34 7.88 -8.77 -2.95
CA HIS A 34 7.51 -7.96 -4.11
C HIS A 34 8.43 -8.21 -5.31
N GLU A 35 9.73 -8.40 -5.08
CA GLU A 35 10.68 -8.75 -6.14
C GLU A 35 10.36 -10.09 -6.80
N GLU A 36 10.04 -11.12 -6.00
CA GLU A 36 9.64 -12.43 -6.52
C GLU A 36 8.38 -12.34 -7.38
N MET A 37 7.37 -11.59 -6.91
CA MET A 37 6.14 -11.36 -7.68
C MET A 37 6.39 -10.58 -8.97
N ALA A 38 7.31 -9.60 -8.95
CA ALA A 38 7.70 -8.86 -10.15
C ALA A 38 8.41 -9.77 -11.16
N ARG A 39 9.37 -10.59 -10.70
CA ARG A 39 10.08 -11.57 -11.57
C ARG A 39 9.13 -12.61 -12.16
N ALA A 40 8.13 -13.04 -11.40
CA ALA A 40 7.09 -13.96 -11.88
C ALA A 40 6.07 -13.29 -12.83
N GLY A 41 6.12 -11.96 -13.00
CA GLY A 41 5.19 -11.21 -13.85
C GLY A 41 3.77 -11.11 -13.29
N VAL A 42 3.59 -11.32 -11.99
CA VAL A 42 2.27 -11.28 -11.33
C VAL A 42 2.00 -9.98 -10.56
N LEU A 43 3.05 -9.24 -10.19
CA LEU A 43 2.91 -7.89 -9.62
C LEU A 43 2.62 -6.88 -10.73
N LEU A 44 1.40 -6.33 -10.73
CA LEU A 44 0.98 -5.33 -11.72
C LEU A 44 1.15 -3.89 -11.22
N ASP A 45 0.88 -3.65 -9.94
CA ASP A 45 1.03 -2.36 -9.26
C ASP A 45 1.18 -2.59 -7.75
N GLY A 46 1.89 -1.68 -7.06
CA GLY A 46 2.15 -1.69 -5.63
C GLY A 46 2.13 -0.29 -5.01
N ALA A 47 1.48 0.68 -5.66
CA ALA A 47 1.39 2.05 -5.17
C ALA A 47 0.70 2.17 -3.81
N GLY A 48 1.23 3.06 -2.96
CA GLY A 48 0.59 3.47 -1.71
C GLY A 48 -0.49 4.51 -1.95
N LEU A 49 -1.50 4.53 -1.07
CA LEU A 49 -2.52 5.58 -1.06
C LEU A 49 -2.07 6.76 -0.19
N HIS A 50 -2.40 7.98 -0.62
CA HIS A 50 -2.27 9.17 0.20
C HIS A 50 -3.39 9.25 1.25
N PRO A 51 -3.20 9.98 2.35
CA PRO A 51 -4.25 10.22 3.33
C PRO A 51 -5.50 10.81 2.72
N SER A 52 -6.65 10.46 3.28
CA SER A 52 -7.96 10.90 2.81
C SER A 52 -8.10 12.43 2.81
N ARG A 53 -7.36 13.15 3.67
CA ARG A 53 -7.35 14.63 3.73
C ARG A 53 -6.81 15.31 2.47
N THR A 54 -6.04 14.60 1.65
CA THR A 54 -5.51 15.13 0.38
C THR A 54 -6.39 14.76 -0.81
N GLY A 55 -7.48 14.02 -0.58
CA GLY A 55 -8.41 13.59 -1.62
C GLY A 55 -9.67 14.45 -1.69
N TRP A 56 -10.50 14.17 -2.69
CA TRP A 56 -11.82 14.76 -2.85
C TRP A 56 -12.87 13.65 -3.01
N ARG A 57 -14.04 13.83 -2.41
CA ARG A 57 -15.21 12.96 -2.61
C ARG A 57 -16.25 13.69 -3.44
N ILE A 58 -16.55 13.16 -4.62
CA ILE A 58 -17.53 13.73 -5.54
C ILE A 58 -18.84 12.98 -5.38
N HIS A 59 -19.92 13.72 -5.22
CA HIS A 59 -21.29 13.20 -5.19
C HIS A 59 -22.07 13.82 -6.35
N TYR A 60 -22.84 13.00 -7.04
CA TYR A 60 -23.79 13.42 -8.08
C TYR A 60 -25.20 13.13 -7.59
N ASP A 61 -26.15 13.98 -7.99
CA ASP A 61 -27.58 13.80 -7.76
C ASP A 61 -28.25 12.94 -8.85
#